data_AF-A0A2T7B7U7-F1
#
_entry.id   AF-A0A2T7B7U7-F1
#
_cell.length_a   1.000
_cell.length_b   1.000
_cell.length_c   1.000
_cell.angle_alpha   90.00
_cell.angle_beta   90.00
_cell.angle_gamma   90.00
#
_symmetry.space_group_name_H-M   'P 1'
#
loop_
_entity.id
_entity.type
_entity.pdbx_description
1 polymer ?
#
loop_
_entity_poly.entity_id
_entity_poly.type
_entity_poly.pdbx_seq_one_letter_code
_entity_poly.pdbx_strand_id
1 'polypeptide(L)'
;MLKPSDYAKADGYNELVHAIGTVPASNLITHTVRALDVQDKAMLGVLLTLECKKLARLTGHFARLAPAHPGTPMQITEEEAIEEAAQWIAGASTSSAGTAPLIKSYLSHYLNFGFSISSIADVEELHRRVAPGASSTPRGIVPNDTPVPSSFSGRELFSHQLGMSAVSAGSPHYPQCLFAWITGWHPFPDGNGRTARAAYAITSIRNGTWRPLSKSDEDLLSGL
;
A
#
# COMPACT_ATOMS: atom_id res chain seq x y z
N MET A 1 -18.86 -27.12 0.84
CA MET A 1 -18.82 -25.66 0.55
C MET A 1 -19.70 -24.91 1.53
N LEU A 2 -19.09 -24.02 2.31
CA LEU A 2 -19.78 -23.16 3.28
C LEU A 2 -20.80 -22.24 2.60
N LYS A 3 -22.02 -22.16 3.14
CA LYS A 3 -23.09 -21.31 2.58
C LYS A 3 -22.89 -19.83 2.97
N PRO A 4 -23.21 -18.87 2.09
CA PRO A 4 -23.09 -17.43 2.41
C PRO A 4 -23.86 -17.01 3.68
N SER A 5 -25.01 -17.64 3.95
CA SER A 5 -25.81 -17.41 5.17
C SER A 5 -25.08 -17.75 6.47
N ASP A 6 -23.99 -18.50 6.40
CA ASP A 6 -23.20 -18.93 7.56
C ASP A 6 -21.93 -18.09 7.77
N TYR A 7 -21.57 -17.19 6.83
CA TYR A 7 -20.36 -16.35 6.94
C TYR A 7 -20.39 -15.46 8.18
N ALA A 8 -21.54 -14.85 8.47
CA ALA A 8 -21.72 -13.97 9.63
C ALA A 8 -21.61 -14.68 10.99
N LYS A 9 -21.59 -16.03 10.99
CA LYS A 9 -21.48 -16.87 12.18
C LYS A 9 -20.06 -17.35 12.43
N ALA A 10 -19.10 -17.03 11.55
CA ALA A 10 -17.71 -17.37 11.74
C ALA A 10 -17.03 -16.38 12.69
N ASP A 11 -16.11 -16.88 13.52
CA ASP A 11 -15.31 -16.03 14.39
C ASP A 11 -14.51 -15.00 13.58
N GLY A 12 -14.31 -13.80 14.13
CA GLY A 12 -13.64 -12.71 13.42
C GLY A 12 -14.49 -11.99 12.36
N TYR A 13 -15.70 -12.47 12.02
CA TYR A 13 -16.58 -11.77 11.07
C TYR A 13 -16.92 -10.34 11.50
N ASN A 14 -17.42 -10.18 12.73
CA ASN A 14 -17.81 -8.86 13.25
C ASN A 14 -16.61 -7.91 13.37
N GLU A 15 -15.44 -8.44 13.75
CA GLU A 15 -14.20 -7.67 13.84
C GLU A 15 -13.73 -7.19 12.47
N LEU A 16 -13.76 -8.07 11.46
CA LEU A 16 -13.44 -7.70 10.08
C LEU A 16 -14.43 -6.65 9.55
N VAL A 17 -15.73 -6.86 9.73
CA VAL A 17 -16.77 -5.90 9.30
C VAL A 17 -16.59 -4.56 10.02
N HIS A 18 -16.21 -4.56 11.29
CA HIS A 18 -15.90 -3.32 12.00
C HIS A 18 -14.67 -2.60 11.42
N ALA A 19 -13.62 -3.36 11.07
CA ALA A 19 -12.38 -2.80 10.55
C ALA A 19 -12.51 -2.21 9.14
N ILE A 20 -13.18 -2.92 8.23
CA ILE A 20 -13.22 -2.54 6.80
C ILE A 20 -14.62 -2.27 6.27
N GLY A 21 -15.68 -2.52 7.05
CA GLY A 21 -17.06 -2.34 6.59
C GLY A 21 -17.65 -3.57 5.91
N THR A 22 -18.97 -3.61 5.81
CA THR A 22 -19.74 -4.79 5.39
C THR A 22 -19.46 -5.23 3.96
N VAL A 23 -19.42 -4.29 3.02
CA VAL A 23 -19.25 -4.60 1.58
C VAL A 23 -17.86 -5.19 1.28
N PRO A 24 -16.74 -4.54 1.64
CA PRO A 24 -15.42 -5.11 1.37
C PRO A 24 -15.17 -6.40 2.18
N ALA A 25 -15.70 -6.53 3.40
CA ALA A 25 -15.63 -7.79 4.15
C ALA A 25 -16.36 -8.92 3.41
N SER A 26 -17.58 -8.68 2.89
CA SER A 26 -18.33 -9.67 2.11
C SER A 26 -17.58 -10.11 0.85
N ASN A 27 -16.95 -9.16 0.15
CA ASN A 27 -16.15 -9.45 -1.04
C ASN A 27 -14.92 -10.30 -0.70
N LEU A 28 -14.19 -9.95 0.36
CA LEU A 28 -13.04 -10.71 0.84
C LEU A 28 -13.42 -12.12 1.26
N ILE A 29 -14.49 -12.28 2.03
CA ILE A 29 -14.94 -13.60 2.51
C ILE A 29 -15.34 -14.47 1.32
N THR A 30 -16.16 -13.94 0.40
CA THR A 30 -16.59 -14.69 -0.79
C THR A 30 -15.40 -15.15 -1.64
N HIS A 31 -14.44 -14.25 -1.86
CA HIS A 31 -13.21 -14.57 -2.56
C HIS A 31 -12.42 -15.65 -1.84
N THR A 32 -12.23 -15.51 -0.52
CA THR A 32 -11.43 -16.44 0.30
C THR A 32 -12.05 -17.83 0.35
N VAL A 33 -13.38 -17.92 0.55
CA VAL A 33 -14.10 -19.20 0.58
C VAL A 33 -13.95 -19.96 -0.73
N ARG A 34 -14.03 -19.26 -1.87
CA ARG A 34 -13.83 -19.86 -3.18
C ARG A 34 -12.37 -20.23 -3.46
N ALA A 35 -11.43 -19.34 -3.15
CA ALA A 35 -10.03 -19.50 -3.50
C ALA A 35 -9.33 -20.59 -2.68
N LEU A 36 -9.72 -20.76 -1.42
CA LEU A 36 -9.13 -21.74 -0.50
C LEU A 36 -10.03 -22.96 -0.25
N ASP A 37 -11.13 -23.09 -0.99
CA ASP A 37 -12.11 -24.17 -0.84
C ASP A 37 -12.54 -24.38 0.62
N VAL A 38 -12.98 -23.29 1.27
CA VAL A 38 -13.33 -23.31 2.70
C VAL A 38 -14.63 -24.11 2.92
N GLN A 39 -14.52 -25.19 3.70
CA GLN A 39 -15.62 -26.15 3.87
C GLN A 39 -16.59 -25.81 5.00
N ASP A 40 -16.10 -25.18 6.07
CA ASP A 40 -16.89 -24.94 7.28
C ASP A 40 -16.59 -23.58 7.94
N LYS A 41 -17.40 -23.25 8.96
CA LYS A 41 -17.32 -22.00 9.70
C LYS A 41 -16.07 -21.87 10.55
N ALA A 42 -15.53 -22.99 11.06
CA ALA A 42 -14.35 -22.97 11.91
C ALA A 42 -13.11 -22.60 11.08
N MET A 43 -12.95 -23.22 9.92
CA MET A 43 -11.90 -22.87 8.96
C MET A 43 -12.00 -21.41 8.51
N LEU A 44 -13.19 -20.93 8.18
CA LEU A 44 -13.39 -19.51 7.88
C LEU A 44 -12.98 -18.64 9.08
N GLY A 45 -13.42 -19.00 10.29
CA GLY A 45 -13.12 -18.24 11.50
C GLY A 45 -11.62 -18.11 11.80
N VAL A 46 -10.83 -19.16 11.57
CA VAL A 46 -9.36 -19.10 11.67
C VAL A 46 -8.78 -18.07 10.69
N LEU A 47 -9.25 -18.09 9.43
CA LEU A 47 -8.76 -17.17 8.39
C LEU A 47 -9.12 -15.71 8.71
N LEU A 48 -10.37 -15.44 9.12
CA LEU A 48 -10.80 -14.09 9.47
C LEU A 48 -10.05 -13.56 10.69
N THR A 49 -9.85 -14.40 11.71
CA THR A 49 -9.07 -14.04 12.90
C THR A 49 -7.62 -13.73 12.53
N LEU A 50 -7.02 -14.52 11.62
CA LEU A 50 -5.67 -14.26 11.12
C LEU A 50 -5.57 -12.92 10.39
N GLU A 51 -6.53 -12.62 9.51
CA GLU A 51 -6.59 -11.32 8.82
C GLU A 51 -6.74 -10.17 9.83
N CYS A 52 -7.69 -10.26 10.76
CA CYS A 52 -7.91 -9.21 11.77
C CYS A 52 -6.66 -8.93 12.61
N LYS A 53 -5.90 -9.97 12.99
CA LYS A 53 -4.61 -9.81 13.68
C LYS A 53 -3.59 -9.01 12.86
N LYS A 54 -3.52 -9.24 11.53
CA LYS A 54 -2.64 -8.48 10.63
C LYS A 54 -3.07 -7.02 10.57
N LEU A 55 -4.38 -6.77 10.44
CA LEU A 55 -4.93 -5.42 10.41
C LEU A 55 -4.64 -4.68 11.72
N ALA A 56 -4.90 -5.30 12.87
CA ALA A 56 -4.65 -4.71 14.19
C ALA A 56 -3.16 -4.39 14.42
N ARG A 57 -2.25 -5.27 13.97
CA ARG A 57 -0.80 -5.01 14.03
C ARG A 57 -0.44 -3.75 13.23
N LEU A 58 -0.92 -3.64 11.99
CA LEU A 58 -0.64 -2.49 11.11
C LEU A 58 -1.29 -1.19 11.62
N THR A 59 -2.54 -1.25 12.11
CA THR A 59 -3.19 -0.11 12.77
C THR A 59 -2.36 0.37 13.96
N GLY A 60 -1.90 -0.56 14.81
CA GLY A 60 -1.06 -0.23 15.95
C GLY A 60 0.30 0.36 15.53
N HIS A 61 0.91 -0.15 14.46
CA HIS A 61 2.13 0.40 13.88
C HIS A 61 1.92 1.85 13.41
N PHE A 62 0.93 2.09 12.56
CA PHE A 62 0.68 3.44 12.01
C PHE A 62 0.20 4.45 13.04
N ALA A 63 -0.51 4.01 14.09
CA ALA A 63 -0.88 4.88 15.20
C ALA A 63 0.33 5.38 16.01
N ARG A 64 1.43 4.62 16.03
CA ARG A 64 2.69 4.98 16.71
C ARG A 64 3.74 5.55 15.77
N LEU A 65 3.54 5.43 14.46
CA LEU A 65 4.50 5.88 13.47
C LEU A 65 4.62 7.40 13.55
N ALA A 66 5.84 7.87 13.81
CA ALA A 66 6.22 9.26 13.69
C ALA A 66 7.16 9.39 12.48
N PRO A 67 6.63 9.60 11.26
CA PRO A 67 7.46 9.63 10.06
C PRO A 67 8.42 10.81 10.12
N ALA A 68 9.72 10.51 10.22
CA ALA A 68 10.79 11.50 10.14
C ALA A 68 11.32 11.60 8.72
N HIS A 69 11.76 12.81 8.33
CA HIS A 69 12.48 12.97 7.08
C HIS A 69 13.81 12.19 7.13
N PRO A 70 14.24 11.48 6.07
CA PRO A 70 15.44 10.62 6.06
C PRO A 70 16.79 11.39 6.13
N GLY A 71 16.81 12.62 6.64
CA GLY A 71 17.99 13.48 6.76
C GLY A 71 17.81 14.85 6.13
N THR A 72 18.89 15.54 5.76
CA THR A 72 18.81 16.82 5.04
C THR A 72 18.37 16.59 3.58
N PRO A 73 17.39 17.34 3.04
CA PRO A 73 17.04 17.29 1.63
C PRO A 73 18.26 17.55 0.72
N MET A 74 18.29 16.88 -0.43
CA MET A 74 19.36 17.10 -1.41
C MET A 74 19.28 18.51 -2.00
N GLN A 75 20.43 19.17 -2.16
CA GLN A 75 20.54 20.49 -2.78
C GLN A 75 20.85 20.34 -4.27
N ILE A 76 19.84 19.90 -5.02
CA ILE A 76 19.92 19.60 -6.46
C ILE A 76 18.71 20.18 -7.19
N THR A 77 18.81 20.32 -8.50
CA THR A 77 17.69 20.74 -9.35
C THR A 77 16.60 19.67 -9.41
N GLU A 78 15.38 20.05 -9.80
CA GLU A 78 14.28 19.11 -9.97
C GLU A 78 14.61 18.00 -10.99
N GLU A 79 15.25 18.33 -12.11
CA GLU A 79 15.65 17.36 -13.13
C GLU A 79 16.68 16.36 -12.59
N GLU A 80 17.65 16.81 -11.79
CA GLU A 80 18.60 15.93 -11.11
C GLU A 80 17.91 15.03 -10.08
N ALA A 81 16.93 15.56 -9.35
CA ALA A 81 16.14 14.78 -8.39
C ALA A 81 15.28 13.71 -9.09
N ILE A 82 14.72 14.01 -10.25
CA ILE A 82 13.99 13.05 -11.08
C ILE A 82 14.92 11.93 -11.55
N GLU A 83 16.11 12.26 -12.03
CA GLU A 83 17.10 11.27 -12.49
C GLU A 83 17.52 10.36 -11.33
N GLU A 84 17.86 10.93 -10.17
CA GLU A 84 18.26 10.15 -8.99
C GLU A 84 17.12 9.28 -8.47
N ALA A 85 15.90 9.81 -8.37
CA ALA A 85 14.71 9.05 -8.01
C ALA A 85 14.47 7.88 -8.97
N ALA A 86 14.69 8.07 -10.27
CA ALA A 86 14.52 7.01 -11.24
C ALA A 86 15.54 5.89 -11.07
N GLN A 87 16.79 6.23 -10.80
CA GLN A 87 17.85 5.27 -10.51
C GLN A 87 17.58 4.52 -9.20
N TRP A 88 17.17 5.22 -8.14
CA TRP A 88 16.82 4.62 -6.85
C TRP A 88 15.66 3.61 -6.98
N ILE A 89 14.57 3.99 -7.66
CA ILE A 89 13.43 3.09 -7.88
C ILE A 89 13.83 1.87 -8.72
N ALA A 90 14.65 2.07 -9.77
CA ALA A 90 15.14 1.00 -10.62
C ALA A 90 16.02 0.01 -9.84
N GLY A 91 16.96 0.52 -9.03
CA GLY A 91 17.89 -0.29 -8.24
C GLY A 91 17.21 -1.04 -7.09
N ALA A 92 16.14 -0.49 -6.52
CA ALA A 92 15.38 -1.12 -5.43
C ALA A 92 14.30 -2.11 -5.91
N SER A 93 14.08 -2.22 -7.22
CA SER A 93 13.05 -3.08 -7.81
C SER A 93 13.70 -4.34 -8.41
N THR A 94 13.40 -5.51 -7.84
CA THR A 94 13.96 -6.80 -8.28
C THR A 94 13.40 -7.28 -9.63
N SER A 95 12.34 -6.65 -10.14
CA SER A 95 11.72 -6.98 -11.43
C SER A 95 12.33 -6.15 -12.57
N SER A 96 12.74 -6.81 -13.65
CA SER A 96 13.24 -6.19 -14.90
C SER A 96 12.23 -5.31 -15.67
N ALA A 97 11.01 -5.13 -15.13
CA ALA A 97 9.91 -4.43 -15.78
C ALA A 97 9.99 -2.90 -15.73
N GLY A 98 10.90 -2.31 -14.94
CA GLY A 98 11.06 -0.86 -14.82
C GLY A 98 12.49 -0.43 -15.06
N THR A 99 12.81 0.05 -16.26
CA THR A 99 14.11 0.67 -16.52
C THR A 99 14.09 2.11 -16.01
N ALA A 100 15.23 2.63 -15.55
CA ALA A 100 15.33 4.03 -15.10
C ALA A 100 14.77 5.05 -16.12
N PRO A 101 14.96 4.91 -17.45
CA PRO A 101 14.34 5.81 -18.42
C PRO A 101 12.80 5.80 -18.44
N LEU A 102 12.18 4.62 -18.32
CA LEU A 102 10.72 4.52 -18.22
C LEU A 102 10.23 5.16 -16.91
N ILE A 103 11.00 4.94 -15.84
CA ILE A 103 10.70 5.51 -14.52
C ILE A 103 10.74 7.02 -14.54
N LYS A 104 11.83 7.57 -15.06
CA LYS A 104 12.01 9.00 -15.28
C LYS A 104 10.84 9.60 -16.05
N SER A 105 10.42 8.96 -17.15
CA SER A 105 9.30 9.44 -17.96
C SER A 105 8.01 9.64 -17.17
N TYR A 106 7.62 8.67 -16.32
CA TYR A 106 6.41 8.85 -15.51
C TYR A 106 6.61 9.84 -14.36
N LEU A 107 7.79 9.90 -13.74
CA LEU A 107 8.07 10.88 -12.68
C LEU A 107 7.97 12.30 -13.23
N SER A 108 8.65 12.59 -14.35
CA SER A 108 8.56 13.87 -15.06
C SER A 108 7.12 14.19 -15.45
N HIS A 109 6.36 13.21 -15.95
CA HIS A 109 4.95 13.43 -16.31
C HIS A 109 4.11 13.83 -15.09
N TYR A 110 4.26 13.16 -13.95
CA TYR A 110 3.54 13.54 -12.74
C TYR A 110 3.93 14.92 -12.23
N LEU A 111 5.22 15.25 -12.24
CA LEU A 111 5.72 16.53 -11.75
C LEU A 111 5.30 17.68 -12.67
N ASN A 112 5.52 17.57 -13.98
CA ASN A 112 5.21 18.61 -14.97
C ASN A 112 3.72 18.96 -15.04
N PHE A 113 2.83 17.97 -14.91
CA PHE A 113 1.39 18.17 -15.02
C PHE A 113 0.68 18.28 -13.66
N GLY A 114 1.41 18.19 -12.55
CA GLY A 114 0.83 18.37 -11.21
C GLY A 114 -0.23 17.34 -10.83
N PHE A 115 -0.18 16.12 -11.36
CA PHE A 115 -1.18 15.09 -11.05
C PHE A 115 -1.25 14.80 -9.55
N SER A 116 -2.46 14.81 -8.98
CA SER A 116 -2.68 14.53 -7.56
C SER A 116 -2.16 13.13 -7.17
N ILE A 117 -1.77 12.96 -5.91
CA ILE A 117 -1.49 11.66 -5.26
C ILE A 117 -2.05 11.71 -3.83
N SER A 118 -3.29 12.19 -3.68
CA SER A 118 -3.95 12.39 -2.38
C SER A 118 -5.20 11.54 -2.18
N SER A 119 -5.58 10.75 -3.17
CA SER A 119 -6.71 9.84 -3.08
C SER A 119 -6.33 8.44 -3.56
N ILE A 120 -7.16 7.45 -3.23
CA ILE A 120 -6.98 6.08 -3.71
C ILE A 120 -7.01 6.00 -5.24
N ALA A 121 -7.87 6.78 -5.90
CA ALA A 121 -8.00 6.80 -7.35
C ALA A 121 -6.73 7.35 -8.02
N ASP A 122 -6.11 8.36 -7.42
CA ASP A 122 -4.84 8.91 -7.89
C ASP A 122 -3.71 7.88 -7.79
N VAL A 123 -3.62 7.20 -6.65
CA VAL A 123 -2.59 6.17 -6.41
C VAL A 123 -2.82 4.95 -7.30
N GLU A 124 -4.07 4.62 -7.62
CA GLU A 124 -4.41 3.59 -8.62
C GLU A 124 -3.96 3.95 -10.03
N GLU A 125 -4.11 5.21 -10.44
CA GLU A 125 -3.60 5.68 -11.74
C GLU A 125 -2.07 5.64 -11.79
N LEU A 126 -1.41 6.01 -10.70
CA LEU A 126 0.04 5.84 -10.57
C LEU A 126 0.42 4.37 -10.67
N HIS A 127 -0.25 3.50 -9.91
CA HIS A 127 -0.01 2.06 -9.87
C HIS A 127 -0.05 1.44 -11.28
N ARG A 128 -1.07 1.76 -12.07
CA ARG A 128 -1.21 1.28 -13.46
C ARG A 128 0.00 1.62 -14.35
N ARG A 129 0.63 2.78 -14.12
CA ARG A 129 1.77 3.25 -14.93
C ARG A 129 3.10 2.66 -14.47
N VAL A 130 3.29 2.51 -13.16
CA VAL A 130 4.57 2.08 -12.58
C VAL A 130 4.68 0.57 -12.41
N ALA A 131 3.55 -0.14 -12.47
CA ALA A 131 3.50 -1.59 -12.37
C ALA A 131 2.54 -2.21 -13.43
N PRO A 132 2.73 -1.95 -14.74
CA PRO A 132 1.79 -2.34 -15.79
C PRO A 132 1.62 -3.85 -15.98
N GLY A 133 2.56 -4.66 -15.49
CA GLY A 133 2.49 -6.13 -15.49
C GLY A 133 2.13 -6.74 -14.13
N ALA A 134 1.74 -5.93 -13.14
CA ALA A 134 1.31 -6.44 -11.84
C ALA A 134 0.05 -7.28 -11.99
N SER A 135 -0.06 -8.32 -11.15
CA SER A 135 -1.26 -9.15 -11.08
C SER A 135 -2.48 -8.29 -10.78
N SER A 136 -3.51 -8.40 -11.63
CA SER A 136 -4.84 -7.83 -11.37
C SER A 136 -5.71 -8.74 -10.50
N THR A 137 -5.31 -9.99 -10.29
CA THR A 137 -6.05 -10.95 -9.46
C THR A 137 -5.94 -10.53 -7.99
N PRO A 138 -7.07 -10.23 -7.31
CA PRO A 138 -7.06 -9.86 -5.90
C PRO A 138 -6.39 -10.92 -5.01
N ARG A 139 -5.63 -10.45 -4.03
CA ARG A 139 -5.04 -11.31 -2.99
C ARG A 139 -6.05 -11.46 -1.86
N GLY A 140 -6.54 -12.68 -1.65
CA GLY A 140 -7.39 -13.04 -0.51
C GLY A 140 -6.58 -13.19 0.79
N ILE A 141 -7.21 -13.77 1.82
CA ILE A 141 -6.49 -14.11 3.06
C ILE A 141 -5.50 -15.21 2.75
N VAL A 142 -4.24 -15.01 3.11
CA VAL A 142 -3.19 -16.04 2.98
C VAL A 142 -3.08 -16.79 4.31
N PRO A 143 -3.23 -18.13 4.33
CA PRO A 143 -3.22 -18.96 5.54
C PRO A 143 -1.80 -19.20 6.06
N ASN A 144 -1.05 -18.13 6.30
CA ASN A 144 0.29 -18.17 6.88
C ASN A 144 0.58 -16.89 7.68
N ASP A 145 1.72 -16.89 8.36
CA ASP A 145 2.20 -15.79 9.21
C ASP A 145 2.78 -14.61 8.42
N THR A 146 2.52 -14.51 7.10
CA THR A 146 2.90 -13.30 6.37
C THR A 146 2.25 -12.07 6.99
N PRO A 147 3.00 -10.99 7.26
CA PRO A 147 2.43 -9.77 7.84
C PRO A 147 1.52 -9.02 6.86
N VAL A 148 1.54 -9.41 5.58
CA VAL A 148 0.78 -8.77 4.50
C VAL A 148 -0.71 -9.12 4.59
N PRO A 149 -1.61 -8.13 4.66
CA PRO A 149 -3.05 -8.36 4.64
C PRO A 149 -3.55 -8.71 3.22
N SER A 150 -4.80 -9.11 3.11
CA SER A 150 -5.47 -9.23 1.81
C SER A 150 -5.52 -7.88 1.09
N SER A 151 -5.55 -7.89 -0.25
CA SER A 151 -5.64 -6.64 -1.01
C SER A 151 -7.01 -5.96 -0.86
N PHE A 152 -8.05 -6.70 -0.44
CA PHE A 152 -9.36 -6.14 -0.13
C PHE A 152 -9.29 -5.25 1.12
N SER A 153 -8.83 -5.82 2.24
CA SER A 153 -8.68 -5.07 3.50
C SER A 153 -7.66 -3.94 3.34
N GLY A 154 -6.55 -4.24 2.68
CA GLY A 154 -5.48 -3.29 2.42
C GLY A 154 -5.94 -2.07 1.64
N ARG A 155 -6.72 -2.28 0.57
CA ARG A 155 -7.30 -1.19 -0.23
C ARG A 155 -8.21 -0.31 0.60
N GLU A 156 -9.10 -0.91 1.37
CA GLU A 156 -10.09 -0.17 2.15
C GLU A 156 -9.43 0.68 3.23
N LEU A 157 -8.55 0.07 4.02
CA LEU A 157 -7.84 0.77 5.09
C LEU A 157 -6.90 1.84 4.55
N PHE A 158 -6.25 1.61 3.41
CA PHE A 158 -5.47 2.65 2.75
C PHE A 158 -6.34 3.83 2.30
N SER A 159 -7.51 3.56 1.71
CA SER A 159 -8.46 4.59 1.31
C SER A 159 -8.94 5.41 2.52
N HIS A 160 -9.33 4.74 3.61
CA HIS A 160 -9.70 5.39 4.86
C HIS A 160 -8.54 6.21 5.46
N GLN A 161 -7.33 5.65 5.46
CA GLN A 161 -6.14 6.33 5.97
C GLN A 161 -5.84 7.62 5.19
N LEU A 162 -6.00 7.63 3.87
CA LEU A 162 -5.89 8.84 3.05
C LEU A 162 -7.00 9.85 3.40
N GLY A 163 -8.25 9.40 3.51
CA GLY A 163 -9.40 10.27 3.80
C GLY A 163 -9.40 10.89 5.21
N MET A 164 -8.79 10.20 6.19
CA MET A 164 -8.71 10.65 7.58
C MET A 164 -7.35 11.28 7.94
N SER A 165 -6.39 11.31 7.01
CA SER A 165 -5.06 11.83 7.28
C SER A 165 -5.10 13.31 7.67
N ALA A 166 -4.55 13.64 8.84
CA ALA A 166 -4.26 15.02 9.22
C ALA A 166 -3.03 15.60 8.50
N VAL A 167 -2.24 14.74 7.84
CA VAL A 167 -1.05 15.12 7.07
C VAL A 167 -1.49 15.49 5.66
N SER A 168 -1.49 16.79 5.34
CA SER A 168 -1.82 17.29 4.01
C SER A 168 -0.74 16.96 2.99
N ALA A 169 -1.08 16.94 1.70
CA ALA A 169 -0.14 16.62 0.62
C ALA A 169 1.10 17.54 0.57
N GLY A 170 0.98 18.79 1.02
CA GLY A 170 2.09 19.75 1.10
C GLY A 170 2.94 19.63 2.36
N SER A 171 2.63 18.71 3.28
CA SER A 171 3.44 18.48 4.47
C SER A 171 4.77 17.81 4.11
N PRO A 172 5.90 18.19 4.74
CA PRO A 172 7.18 17.52 4.54
C PRO A 172 7.19 16.06 5.01
N HIS A 173 6.19 15.63 5.79
CA HIS A 173 6.03 14.25 6.27
C HIS A 173 5.10 13.41 5.38
N TYR A 174 4.36 14.04 4.47
CA TYR A 174 3.41 13.34 3.61
C TYR A 174 4.06 12.24 2.76
N PRO A 175 5.25 12.44 2.17
CA PRO A 175 5.88 11.40 1.37
C PRO A 175 6.15 10.11 2.16
N GLN A 176 6.67 10.22 3.39
CA GLN A 176 6.99 9.08 4.24
C GLN A 176 5.71 8.38 4.72
N CYS A 177 4.68 9.15 5.08
CA CYS A 177 3.35 8.61 5.38
C CYS A 177 2.82 7.79 4.20
N LEU A 178 2.85 8.36 2.99
CA LEU A 178 2.30 7.72 1.81
C LEU A 178 3.07 6.44 1.45
N PHE A 179 4.40 6.47 1.54
CA PHE A 179 5.24 5.28 1.41
C PHE A 179 4.83 4.19 2.42
N ALA A 180 4.75 4.56 3.70
CA ALA A 180 4.40 3.66 4.80
C ALA A 180 3.03 3.01 4.57
N TRP A 181 2.02 3.80 4.22
CA TRP A 181 0.67 3.29 4.04
C TRP A 181 0.53 2.37 2.84
N ILE A 182 1.16 2.68 1.70
CA ILE A 182 1.12 1.80 0.51
C ILE A 182 1.85 0.48 0.80
N THR A 183 3.01 0.55 1.48
CA THR A 183 3.82 -0.65 1.77
C THR A 183 3.35 -1.47 2.97
N GLY A 184 2.63 -0.91 3.94
CA GLY A 184 2.06 -1.70 5.03
C GLY A 184 0.66 -2.21 4.72
N TRP A 185 -0.23 -1.36 4.20
CA TRP A 185 -1.59 -1.81 3.87
C TRP A 185 -1.64 -2.72 2.64
N HIS A 186 -0.68 -2.65 1.73
CA HIS A 186 -0.67 -3.44 0.49
C HIS A 186 -2.00 -3.39 -0.29
N PRO A 187 -2.46 -2.19 -0.70
CA PRO A 187 -3.75 -2.01 -1.38
C PRO A 187 -3.81 -2.73 -2.74
N PHE A 188 -2.67 -3.05 -3.35
CA PHE A 188 -2.61 -3.75 -4.63
C PHE A 188 -2.24 -5.23 -4.45
N PRO A 189 -2.67 -6.13 -5.37
CA PRO A 189 -2.28 -7.53 -5.31
C PRO A 189 -0.78 -7.75 -5.51
N ASP A 190 -0.16 -6.92 -6.35
CA ASP A 190 1.28 -6.86 -6.62
C ASP A 190 1.69 -5.40 -6.87
N GLY A 191 2.99 -5.07 -6.89
CA GLY A 191 3.51 -3.76 -7.27
C GLY A 191 3.43 -2.66 -6.21
N ASN A 192 3.08 -2.99 -4.96
CA ASN A 192 3.01 -2.01 -3.86
C ASN A 192 4.33 -1.27 -3.65
N GLY A 193 5.47 -1.97 -3.62
CA GLY A 193 6.78 -1.35 -3.42
C GLY A 193 7.14 -0.33 -4.51
N ARG A 194 6.95 -0.68 -5.80
CA ARG A 194 7.16 0.24 -6.93
C ARG A 194 6.26 1.47 -6.83
N THR A 195 5.00 1.25 -6.47
CA THR A 195 4.00 2.32 -6.33
C THR A 195 4.35 3.24 -5.17
N ALA A 196 4.73 2.68 -4.02
CA ALA A 196 5.13 3.44 -2.84
C ALA A 196 6.36 4.32 -3.10
N ARG A 197 7.40 3.77 -3.74
CA ARG A 197 8.61 4.54 -4.06
C ARG A 197 8.34 5.64 -5.09
N ALA A 198 7.53 5.38 -6.11
CA ALA A 198 7.13 6.40 -7.07
C ALA A 198 6.31 7.51 -6.40
N ALA A 199 5.33 7.16 -5.56
CA ALA A 199 4.52 8.11 -4.83
C ALA A 199 5.37 8.97 -3.87
N TYR A 200 6.28 8.33 -3.15
CA TYR A 200 7.28 8.98 -2.30
C TYR A 200 8.14 9.98 -3.07
N ALA A 201 8.69 9.57 -4.23
CA ALA A 201 9.52 10.43 -5.04
C ALA A 201 8.79 11.65 -5.56
N ILE A 202 7.62 11.46 -6.16
CA ILE A 202 6.83 12.56 -6.72
C ILE A 202 6.47 13.56 -5.62
N THR A 203 5.99 13.08 -4.47
CA THR A 203 5.57 13.97 -3.38
C THR A 203 6.75 14.64 -2.68
N SER A 204 7.88 13.94 -2.53
CA SER A 204 9.09 14.53 -1.94
C SER A 204 9.72 15.60 -2.82
N ILE A 205 9.78 15.37 -4.14
CA ILE A 205 10.32 16.34 -5.08
C ILE A 205 9.45 17.61 -5.09
N ARG A 206 8.11 17.47 -5.14
CA ARG A 206 7.17 18.60 -5.03
C ARG A 206 7.33 19.40 -3.76
N ASN A 207 7.63 18.73 -2.64
CA ASN A 207 7.76 19.36 -1.34
C ASN A 207 9.18 19.89 -1.07
N GLY A 208 10.12 19.75 -2.01
CA GLY A 208 11.52 20.14 -1.80
C GLY A 208 12.24 19.30 -0.74
N THR A 209 11.74 18.09 -0.48
CA THR A 209 12.21 17.15 0.55
C THR A 209 12.85 15.90 -0.05
N TRP A 210 13.26 15.95 -1.32
CA TRP A 210 13.79 14.78 -2.00
C TRP A 210 15.07 14.26 -1.31
N ARG A 211 15.02 12.96 -0.98
CA ARG A 211 16.14 12.14 -0.56
C ARG A 211 15.70 10.67 -0.67
N PRO A 212 16.50 9.78 -1.27
CA PRO A 212 16.15 8.36 -1.36
C PRO A 212 16.08 7.75 0.03
N LEU A 213 15.07 6.89 0.26
CA LEU A 213 14.98 6.12 1.51
C LEU A 213 16.06 5.04 1.51
N SER A 214 16.74 4.89 2.65
CA SER A 214 17.58 3.71 2.89
C SER A 214 16.72 2.48 3.12
N LYS A 215 17.30 1.28 3.02
CA LYS A 215 16.57 0.04 3.32
C LYS A 215 16.01 0.04 4.74
N SER A 216 16.76 0.55 5.71
CA SER A 216 16.30 0.71 7.09
C SER A 216 15.14 1.68 7.23
N ASP A 217 15.10 2.76 6.44
CA ASP A 217 13.97 3.70 6.46
C ASP A 217 12.71 3.02 5.90
N GLU A 218 12.84 2.27 4.80
CA GLU A 218 11.72 1.53 4.22
C GLU A 218 11.16 0.47 5.19
N ASP A 219 12.05 -0.27 5.85
CA ASP A 219 11.67 -1.31 6.82
C ASP A 219 10.95 -0.69 8.03
N LEU A 220 11.47 0.43 8.55
CA LEU A 220 10.83 1.16 9.65
C LEU A 220 9.44 1.69 9.28
N LEU A 221 9.28 2.21 8.06
CA LEU A 221 8.02 2.79 7.60
C LEU A 221 6.95 1.73 7.34
N SER A 222 7.31 0.61 6.69
CA SER A 222 6.35 -0.38 6.19
C SER A 222 5.56 -1.10 7.29
N GLY A 223 6.17 -1.35 8.45
CA GLY A 223 5.57 -2.13 9.54
C GLY A 223 5.50 -3.64 9.28
N LEU A 224 6.08 -4.12 8.17
CA LEU A 224 6.11 -5.52 7.76
C LEU A 224 7.32 -6.25 8.33
#